data_AF-A0A7Y4VKS7-F1
#
_entry.id   AF-A0A7Y4VKS7-F1
#
_cell.length_a   1.000
_cell.length_b   1.000
_cell.length_c   1.000
_cell.angle_alpha   90.00
_cell.angle_beta   90.00
_cell.angle_gamma   90.00
#
_symmetry.space_group_name_H-M   'P 1'
#
loop_
_entity.id
_entity.type
_entity.pdbx_description
1 polymer ?
#
loop_
_entity_poly.entity_id
_entity_poly.type
_entity_poly.pdbx_seq_one_letter_code
_entity_poly.pdbx_strand_id
1 'polypeptide(L)'
;MQNKWRFFYAFAALVLPLSAIGQDNTRGDRSPTPSAVEEKTHRVHLSRKEKRRQRLLFKKPKAENTARYEFYKRVEEAAKEKQKLLKKLSKPQYSNFAYFGHKKKPKRNKPYAMKYCKECGIRH
;
A
#
# COMPACT_ATOMS: atom_id res chain seq x y z
N MET A 1 43.82 5.51 -29.18
CA MET A 1 43.35 5.54 -27.76
C MET A 1 42.67 6.84 -27.33
N GLN A 2 42.76 7.95 -28.09
CA GLN A 2 42.20 9.25 -27.70
C GLN A 2 40.66 9.31 -27.62
N ASN A 3 39.93 8.57 -28.47
CA ASN A 3 38.47 8.66 -28.50
C ASN A 3 37.79 8.09 -27.24
N LYS A 4 38.41 7.13 -26.55
CA LYS A 4 37.86 6.54 -25.32
C LYS A 4 37.82 7.56 -24.15
N TRP A 5 38.80 8.44 -24.09
CA TRP A 5 38.87 9.50 -23.08
C TRP A 5 37.86 10.61 -23.37
N ARG A 6 37.59 10.92 -24.65
CA ARG A 6 36.56 11.90 -25.02
C ARG A 6 35.17 11.47 -24.57
N PHE A 7 34.83 10.19 -24.71
CA PHE A 7 33.57 9.64 -24.18
C PHE A 7 33.52 9.64 -22.65
N PHE A 8 34.63 9.35 -21.99
CA PHE A 8 34.70 9.40 -20.52
C PHE A 8 34.49 10.83 -19.98
N TYR A 9 35.14 11.83 -20.57
CA TYR A 9 34.96 13.24 -20.19
C TYR A 9 33.56 13.75 -20.52
N ALA A 10 32.98 13.35 -21.66
CA ALA A 10 31.60 13.70 -22.00
C ALA A 10 30.60 13.10 -21.01
N PHE A 11 30.83 11.87 -20.56
CA PHE A 11 29.97 11.21 -19.56
C PHE A 11 30.13 11.84 -18.17
N ALA A 12 31.36 12.15 -17.75
CA ALA A 12 31.62 12.82 -16.48
C ALA A 12 30.98 14.22 -16.42
N ALA A 13 31.06 15.00 -17.51
CA ALA A 13 30.45 16.33 -17.61
C ALA A 13 28.91 16.31 -17.50
N LEU A 14 28.27 15.19 -17.87
CA LEU A 14 26.82 15.03 -17.79
C LEU A 14 26.35 14.59 -16.39
N VAL A 15 27.19 13.86 -15.64
CA VAL A 15 26.83 13.33 -14.30
C VAL A 15 27.16 14.33 -13.18
N LEU A 16 28.22 15.13 -13.31
CA LEU A 16 28.65 16.12 -12.31
C LEU A 16 27.62 17.20 -11.92
N PRO A 17 26.83 17.80 -12.83
CA PRO A 17 25.85 18.82 -12.44
C PRO A 17 24.61 18.26 -11.71
N LEU A 18 24.34 16.95 -11.79
CA LEU A 18 23.21 16.34 -11.05
C LEU A 18 23.47 16.22 -9.54
N SER A 19 24.74 16.24 -9.10
CA SER A 19 25.12 16.22 -7.69
C SER A 19 25.01 17.59 -6.98
N ALA A 20 24.82 18.69 -7.71
CA ALA A 20 24.84 20.04 -7.16
C ALA A 20 23.45 20.60 -6.76
N ILE A 21 22.35 19.87 -7.02
CA ILE A 21 20.96 20.32 -6.75
C ILE A 21 20.56 20.17 -5.25
N GLY A 22 21.52 19.86 -4.37
CA GLY A 22 21.27 19.49 -2.96
C GLY A 22 21.47 20.58 -1.90
N GLN A 23 21.86 21.81 -2.25
CA GLN A 23 22.30 22.80 -1.24
C GLN A 23 21.66 24.19 -1.41
N ASP A 24 20.34 24.31 -1.33
CA ASP A 24 19.67 25.63 -1.25
C ASP A 24 18.41 25.64 -0.35
N ASN A 25 18.44 24.93 0.78
CA ASN A 25 17.29 24.87 1.72
C ASN A 25 17.61 25.28 3.17
N THR A 26 18.71 26.01 3.45
CA THR A 26 19.00 26.52 4.81
C THR A 26 18.71 28.01 4.96
N ARG A 27 17.65 28.52 4.33
CA ARG A 27 17.08 29.86 4.64
C ARG A 27 15.99 29.81 5.73
N GLY A 28 15.84 28.68 6.44
CA GLY A 28 14.77 28.45 7.41
C GLY A 28 15.10 28.67 8.88
N ASP A 29 16.38 28.66 9.29
CA ASP A 29 16.75 28.60 10.71
C ASP A 29 16.91 29.98 11.37
N ARG A 30 15.94 30.87 11.16
CA ARG A 30 15.72 31.98 12.11
C ARG A 30 14.74 31.50 13.16
N SER A 31 15.27 31.08 14.32
CA SER A 31 14.45 30.88 15.52
C SER A 31 13.66 32.17 15.81
N PRO A 32 12.35 32.09 16.10
CA PRO A 32 11.61 33.26 16.53
C PRO A 32 12.26 33.79 17.81
N THR A 33 12.64 35.07 17.82
CA THR A 33 13.01 35.78 19.04
C THR A 33 11.89 35.63 20.07
N PRO A 34 12.15 35.20 21.31
CA PRO A 34 11.13 35.14 22.34
C PRO A 34 10.85 36.56 22.83
N SER A 35 10.13 37.35 22.04
CA SER A 35 9.42 38.52 22.57
C SER A 35 8.31 37.98 23.45
N ALA A 36 8.66 37.84 24.72
CA ALA A 36 7.79 37.58 25.85
C ALA A 36 6.67 38.64 25.88
N VAL A 37 5.58 38.35 25.20
CA VAL A 37 4.26 38.80 25.63
C VAL A 37 3.59 37.54 26.13
N GLU A 38 3.76 37.28 27.43
CA GLU A 38 2.86 36.36 28.13
C GLU A 38 1.46 36.99 28.10
N GLU A 39 0.70 36.71 27.03
CA GLU A 39 -0.73 36.91 27.05
C GLU A 39 -1.28 35.94 28.09
N LYS A 40 -1.61 36.46 29.28
CA LYS A 40 -2.41 35.74 30.27
C LYS A 40 -3.74 35.40 29.62
N THR A 41 -3.84 34.21 29.04
CA THR A 41 -5.08 33.71 28.46
C THR A 41 -6.11 33.61 29.58
N HIS A 42 -7.00 34.60 29.68
CA HIS A 42 -8.09 34.59 30.63
C HIS A 42 -8.98 33.39 30.27
N ARG A 43 -8.94 32.32 31.08
CA ARG A 43 -9.72 31.11 30.80
C ARG A 43 -11.18 31.39 31.13
N VAL A 44 -11.97 31.71 30.10
CA VAL A 44 -13.42 31.87 30.23
C VAL A 44 -14.06 30.49 30.45
N HIS A 45 -14.81 30.33 31.54
CA HIS A 45 -15.55 29.11 31.84
C HIS A 45 -16.80 29.01 30.95
N LEU A 46 -16.62 28.43 29.77
CA LEU A 46 -17.72 28.16 28.83
C LEU A 46 -18.64 27.05 29.34
N SER A 47 -19.94 27.22 29.13
CA SER A 47 -20.95 26.20 29.46
C SER A 47 -20.78 24.94 28.60
N ARG A 48 -21.32 23.80 29.06
CA ARG A 48 -21.24 22.53 28.30
C ARG A 48 -21.87 22.65 26.91
N LYS A 49 -22.91 23.47 26.75
CA LYS A 49 -23.58 23.72 25.47
C LYS A 49 -22.70 24.55 24.53
N GLU A 50 -22.04 25.60 25.03
CA GLU A 50 -21.10 26.42 24.25
C GLU A 50 -19.90 25.62 23.78
N LYS A 51 -19.30 24.80 24.66
CA LYS A 51 -18.19 23.91 24.29
C LYS A 51 -18.57 22.94 23.17
N ARG A 52 -19.80 22.42 23.17
CA ARG A 52 -20.30 21.54 22.10
C ARG A 52 -20.47 22.29 20.77
N ARG A 53 -21.00 23.53 20.80
CA ARG A 53 -21.13 24.37 19.59
C ARG A 53 -19.76 24.71 19.00
N GLN A 54 -18.81 25.14 19.83
CA GLN A 54 -17.44 25.42 19.38
C GLN A 54 -16.78 24.19 18.74
N ARG A 55 -16.90 23.00 19.35
CA ARG A 55 -16.36 21.76 18.77
C ARG A 55 -16.94 21.43 17.40
N LEU A 56 -18.22 21.75 17.15
CA LEU A 56 -18.85 21.56 15.86
C LEU A 56 -18.38 22.59 14.83
N LEU A 57 -18.22 23.86 15.24
CA LEU A 57 -17.70 24.94 14.38
C LEU A 57 -16.26 24.68 13.92
N PHE A 58 -15.41 24.14 14.81
CA PHE A 58 -14.02 23.82 14.49
C PHE A 58 -13.83 22.40 13.94
N LYS A 59 -14.91 21.66 13.67
CA LYS A 59 -14.82 20.32 13.10
C LYS A 59 -14.43 20.44 11.62
N LYS A 60 -13.17 20.18 11.31
CA LYS A 60 -12.69 20.17 9.92
C LYS A 60 -13.43 19.08 9.12
N PRO A 61 -13.86 19.37 7.88
CA PRO A 61 -14.44 18.35 7.02
C PRO A 61 -13.37 17.29 6.72
N LYS A 62 -13.77 16.01 6.73
CA LYS A 62 -12.88 14.94 6.29
C LYS A 62 -12.72 15.07 4.78
N ALA A 63 -11.56 15.57 4.33
CA ALA A 63 -11.23 15.67 2.92
C ALA A 63 -10.75 14.31 2.41
N GLU A 64 -11.68 13.36 2.24
CA GLU A 64 -11.37 11.97 1.86
C GLU A 64 -10.97 11.85 0.38
N ASN A 65 -11.38 12.80 -0.48
CA ASN A 65 -11.08 12.85 -1.92
C ASN A 65 -10.11 13.98 -2.27
N THR A 66 -8.95 14.03 -1.63
CA THR A 66 -7.84 14.84 -2.16
C THR A 66 -6.94 13.96 -3.02
N ALA A 67 -6.27 14.54 -4.02
CA ALA A 67 -5.35 13.81 -4.90
C ALA A 67 -4.28 13.01 -4.11
N ARG A 68 -3.89 13.51 -2.93
CA ARG A 68 -2.99 12.83 -2.00
C ARG A 68 -3.59 11.51 -1.49
N TYR A 69 -4.85 11.51 -1.05
CA TYR A 69 -5.51 10.28 -0.59
C TYR A 69 -5.71 9.28 -1.73
N GLU A 70 -6.10 9.74 -2.92
CA GLU A 70 -6.26 8.88 -4.08
C GLU A 70 -4.94 8.22 -4.51
N PHE A 71 -3.81 8.91 -4.37
CA PHE A 71 -2.49 8.32 -4.58
C PHE A 71 -2.22 7.19 -3.59
N TYR A 72 -2.37 7.43 -2.28
CA TYR A 72 -2.13 6.40 -1.27
C TYR A 72 -3.08 5.21 -1.44
N LYS A 73 -4.35 5.46 -1.76
CA LYS A 73 -5.33 4.41 -2.04
C LYS A 73 -4.87 3.50 -3.19
N ARG A 74 -4.39 4.06 -4.30
CA ARG A 74 -3.85 3.29 -5.43
C ARG A 74 -2.62 2.47 -5.04
N VAL A 75 -1.71 3.05 -4.24
CA VAL A 75 -0.52 2.34 -3.73
C VAL A 75 -0.92 1.16 -2.85
N GLU A 76 -1.87 1.36 -1.93
CA GLU A 76 -2.37 0.29 -1.07
C GLU A 76 -3.09 -0.82 -1.84
N GLU A 77 -3.90 -0.46 -2.84
CA GLU A 77 -4.59 -1.42 -3.70
C GLU A 77 -3.57 -2.27 -4.47
N ALA A 78 -2.57 -1.64 -5.09
CA ALA A 78 -1.49 -2.36 -5.78
C ALA A 78 -0.70 -3.28 -4.83
N ALA A 79 -0.43 -2.85 -3.60
CA ALA A 79 0.24 -3.67 -2.59
C ALA A 79 -0.60 -4.90 -2.19
N LYS A 80 -1.91 -4.70 -1.96
CA LYS A 80 -2.86 -5.77 -1.62
C LYS A 80 -3.00 -6.77 -2.77
N GLU A 81 -3.03 -6.31 -4.01
CA GLU A 81 -3.08 -7.17 -5.19
C GLU A 81 -1.82 -8.04 -5.32
N LYS A 82 -0.64 -7.43 -5.19
CA LYS A 82 0.63 -8.17 -5.17
C LYS A 82 0.66 -9.22 -4.07
N GLN A 83 0.23 -8.88 -2.86
CA GLN A 83 0.15 -9.83 -1.75
C GLN A 83 -0.81 -11.00 -2.05
N LYS A 84 -1.98 -10.72 -2.63
CA LYS A 84 -2.94 -11.75 -3.06
C LYS A 84 -2.35 -12.67 -4.13
N LEU A 85 -1.60 -12.12 -5.09
CA LEU A 85 -0.92 -12.90 -6.13
C LEU A 85 0.16 -13.80 -5.52
N LEU A 86 1.02 -13.27 -4.66
CA LEU A 86 2.04 -14.05 -3.96
C LEU A 86 1.43 -15.20 -3.14
N LYS A 87 0.31 -14.95 -2.45
CA LYS A 87 -0.43 -15.98 -1.70
C LYS A 87 -1.06 -17.06 -2.60
N LYS A 88 -1.38 -16.74 -3.85
CA LYS A 88 -1.86 -17.74 -4.83
C LYS A 88 -0.70 -18.56 -5.38
N LEU A 89 0.43 -17.92 -5.68
CA LEU A 89 1.64 -18.58 -6.18
C LEU A 89 2.31 -19.46 -5.12
N SER A 90 2.24 -19.07 -3.84
CA SER A 90 2.80 -19.87 -2.75
C SER A 90 2.04 -21.17 -2.50
N LYS A 91 0.82 -21.32 -3.04
CA LYS A 91 0.06 -22.57 -2.91
C LYS A 91 0.63 -23.59 -3.90
N PRO A 92 0.86 -24.84 -3.48
CA PRO A 92 1.29 -25.87 -4.41
C PRO A 92 0.22 -26.07 -5.49
N GLN A 93 0.65 -26.32 -6.72
CA GLN A 93 -0.24 -26.55 -7.87
C GLN A 93 -1.16 -27.76 -7.64
N TYR A 94 -0.69 -28.76 -6.89
CA TYR A 94 -1.46 -29.91 -6.44
C TYR A 94 -1.20 -30.17 -4.96
N SER A 95 -2.27 -30.40 -4.17
CA SER A 95 -2.15 -30.66 -2.72
C SER A 95 -1.73 -32.09 -2.38
N ASN A 96 -1.78 -33.02 -3.34
CA ASN A 96 -1.42 -34.41 -3.15
C ASN A 96 -0.56 -34.89 -4.32
N PHE A 97 0.70 -35.23 -4.04
CA PHE A 97 1.67 -35.69 -5.04
C PHE A 97 1.29 -37.02 -5.70
N ALA A 98 0.44 -37.82 -5.04
CA ALA A 98 -0.01 -39.12 -5.56
C ALA A 98 -1.08 -39.01 -6.66
N TYR A 99 -1.54 -37.79 -7.01
CA TYR A 99 -2.62 -37.60 -7.96
C TYR A 99 -2.14 -36.83 -9.20
N PHE A 100 -1.95 -37.57 -10.29
CA PHE A 100 -1.48 -37.12 -11.59
C PHE A 100 -2.35 -36.00 -12.18
N GLY A 101 -1.84 -34.78 -12.20
CA GLY A 101 -2.19 -33.73 -13.16
C GLY A 101 -3.60 -33.10 -13.11
N HIS A 102 -4.58 -33.71 -12.44
CA HIS A 102 -5.94 -33.19 -12.44
C HIS A 102 -6.16 -32.16 -11.32
N LYS A 103 -6.60 -30.95 -11.71
CA LYS A 103 -6.88 -29.81 -10.79
C LYS A 103 -7.93 -30.12 -9.71
N LYS A 104 -8.83 -31.08 -9.96
CA LYS A 104 -9.86 -31.53 -9.03
C LYS A 104 -9.75 -33.04 -8.85
N LYS A 105 -9.72 -33.50 -7.60
CA LYS A 105 -9.77 -34.93 -7.26
C LYS A 105 -11.08 -35.54 -7.79
N PRO A 106 -11.09 -36.77 -8.35
CA PRO A 106 -12.31 -37.38 -8.84
C PRO A 106 -13.24 -37.59 -7.65
N LYS A 107 -14.55 -37.44 -7.91
CA LYS A 107 -15.55 -37.69 -6.88
C LYS A 107 -15.55 -39.18 -6.57
N ARG A 108 -15.13 -39.56 -5.36
CA ARG A 108 -15.29 -40.92 -4.84
C ARG A 108 -16.71 -41.05 -4.30
N ASN A 109 -17.54 -41.86 -4.95
CA ASN A 109 -18.89 -42.16 -4.48
C ASN A 109 -18.82 -43.19 -3.36
N LYS A 110 -19.70 -43.06 -2.36
CA LYS A 110 -19.90 -44.10 -1.34
C LYS A 110 -20.58 -45.31 -1.99
N PRO A 111 -20.48 -46.52 -1.42
CA PRO A 111 -21.03 -47.74 -2.02
C PRO A 111 -22.53 -47.63 -2.40
N TYR A 112 -23.32 -46.92 -1.58
CA TYR A 112 -24.74 -46.74 -1.83
C TYR A 112 -25.07 -45.68 -2.93
N ALA A 113 -24.11 -44.87 -3.34
CA ALA A 113 -24.26 -43.81 -4.35
C ALA A 113 -23.57 -44.15 -5.68
N MET A 114 -22.99 -45.34 -5.78
CA MET A 114 -22.47 -45.93 -7.02
C MET A 114 -23.62 -46.29 -7.96
N LYS A 115 -23.40 -46.22 -9.28
CA LYS A 115 -24.41 -46.55 -10.28
C LYS A 115 -24.53 -48.07 -10.37
N TYR A 116 -25.75 -48.58 -10.32
CA TYR A 116 -26.00 -50.01 -10.53
C TYR A 116 -25.87 -50.35 -12.02
N CYS A 117 -25.02 -51.32 -12.36
CA CYS A 117 -24.92 -51.84 -13.72
C CYS A 117 -25.90 -53.01 -13.90
N LYS A 118 -26.76 -52.91 -14.92
CA LYS A 118 -27.76 -53.95 -15.23
C LYS A 118 -27.15 -55.23 -15.80
N GLU A 119 -25.98 -55.13 -16.42
CA GLU A 119 -25.25 -56.27 -17.01
C GLU A 119 -24.47 -57.04 -15.95
N CYS A 120 -23.76 -56.33 -15.08
CA CYS A 120 -22.86 -56.94 -14.09
C CYS A 120 -23.55 -57.31 -12.77
N GLY A 121 -24.75 -56.77 -12.49
CA GLY A 121 -25.45 -56.98 -11.22
C GLY A 121 -24.81 -56.32 -9.99
N ILE A 122 -23.77 -55.51 -10.17
CA ILE A 122 -23.02 -54.82 -9.12
C ILE A 122 -23.02 -53.30 -9.32
N ARG A 123 -22.62 -52.54 -8.29
CA ARG A 123 -22.54 -51.07 -8.33
C ARG A 123 -21.12 -50.60 -8.66
N HIS A 124 -20.99 -49.64 -9.57
CA HIS A 124 -19.73 -48.99 -10.00
C HIS A 124 -19.68 -47.49 -9.65
#